data_AF-O69712-F1
#
_entry.id   AF-O69712-F1
#
_cell.length_a   1.000
_cell.length_b   1.000
_cell.length_c   1.000
_cell.angle_alpha   90.00
_cell.angle_beta   90.00
_cell.angle_gamma   90.00
#
_symmetry.space_group_name_H-M   'P 1'
#
loop_
_entity.id
_entity.type
_entity.pdbx_description
1 polymer ?
#
loop_
_entity_poly.entity_id
_entity_poly.type
_entity_poly.pdbx_seq_one_letter_code
_entity_poly.pdbx_strand_id
1 'polypeptide(L)' 'MSDCNVLGGALEQGGTDPLTGFYRDGCCATGPEDLGWHTICAVMTTEFLAHQRSVGNDLSIARPPRWLRP' A
#
# COMPACT_ATOMS: atom_id res chain seq x y z
N MET A 1 -14.94 -14.15 5.57
CA MET A 1 -15.64 -13.32 4.57
C MET A 1 -14.57 -12.88 3.59
N SER A 2 -14.82 -12.99 2.28
CA SER A 2 -13.87 -12.47 1.29
C SER A 2 -13.92 -10.94 1.30
N ASP A 3 -12.77 -10.28 1.10
CA ASP A 3 -12.72 -8.83 1.01
C ASP A 3 -13.45 -8.33 -0.24
N CYS A 4 -14.14 -7.20 -0.10
CA CYS A 4 -14.88 -6.58 -1.18
C CYS A 4 -14.27 -5.23 -1.58
N ASN A 5 -14.34 -4.92 -2.87
CA ASN A 5 -14.07 -3.57 -3.37
C ASN A 5 -15.23 -2.61 -3.05
N VAL A 6 -15.03 -1.32 -3.31
CA VAL A 6 -16.04 -0.27 -3.02
C VAL A 6 -17.34 -0.37 -3.83
N LEU A 7 -17.35 -1.19 -4.89
CA LEU A 7 -18.54 -1.47 -5.70
C LEU A 7 -19.31 -2.72 -5.20
N GLY A 8 -18.85 -3.33 -4.11
CA GLY A 8 -19.43 -4.55 -3.52
C GLY A 8 -19.00 -5.86 -4.21
N GLY A 9 -18.13 -5.79 -5.22
CA GLY A 9 -17.54 -6.95 -5.87
C GLY A 9 -16.31 -7.48 -5.13
N ALA A 10 -15.68 -8.53 -5.64
CA ALA A 10 -14.44 -9.07 -5.08
C ALA A 10 -13.31 -8.03 -5.10
N LEU A 11 -12.49 -7.99 -4.05
CA LEU A 11 -11.29 -7.16 -4.04
C LEU A 11 -10.28 -7.68 -5.07
N GLU A 12 -9.87 -6.80 -5.99
CA GLU A 12 -8.89 -7.12 -7.03
C GLU A 12 -7.47 -6.79 -6.57
N GLN A 13 -6.48 -7.38 -7.26
CA GLN A 13 -5.07 -7.11 -7.01
C GLN A 13 -4.69 -5.70 -7.48
N GLY A 14 -4.07 -4.92 -6.59
CA GLY A 14 -3.63 -3.55 -6.86
C GLY A 14 -2.25 -3.44 -7.51
N GLY A 15 -1.30 -4.31 -7.14
CA GLY A 15 0.04 -4.29 -7.74
C GLY A 15 1.02 -5.31 -7.15
N THR A 16 1.83 -5.93 -8.01
CA THR A 16 2.79 -7.01 -7.67
C THR A 16 4.24 -6.70 -7.99
N ASP A 17 4.49 -5.72 -8.84
CA ASP A 17 5.84 -5.21 -9.13
C ASP A 17 5.81 -3.67 -9.13
N PRO A 18 6.14 -3.03 -7.99
CA PRO A 18 6.53 -3.64 -6.71
C PRO A 18 5.37 -4.35 -5.98
N LEU A 19 5.68 -5.32 -5.11
CA LEU A 19 4.68 -6.02 -4.31
C LEU A 19 4.05 -5.11 -3.25
N THR A 20 2.73 -4.88 -3.39
CA THR A 20 1.95 -3.97 -2.54
C THR A 20 1.12 -4.71 -1.47
N GLY A 21 0.25 -3.98 -0.76
CA GLY A 21 -0.58 -4.51 0.32
C GLY A 21 0.11 -4.50 1.69
N PHE A 22 -0.66 -4.27 2.75
CA PHE A 22 -0.15 -4.34 4.13
C PHE A 22 0.41 -5.73 4.45
N TYR A 23 -0.32 -6.77 4.06
CA TYR A 23 0.08 -8.18 4.20
C TYR A 23 1.06 -8.65 3.13
N ARG A 24 1.48 -7.78 2.20
CA ARG A 24 2.40 -8.09 1.07
C ARG A 24 1.89 -9.22 0.16
N ASP A 25 0.61 -9.18 -0.19
CA ASP A 25 -0.06 -10.09 -1.12
C ASP A 25 -0.50 -9.41 -2.44
N GLY A 26 -0.22 -8.11 -2.59
CA GLY A 26 -0.61 -7.30 -3.73
C GLY A 26 -2.04 -6.75 -3.68
N CYS A 27 -2.78 -6.99 -2.59
CA CYS A 27 -4.15 -6.53 -2.41
C CYS A 27 -4.22 -5.41 -1.35
N CYS A 28 -5.17 -4.47 -1.50
CA CYS A 28 -5.44 -3.44 -0.50
C CYS A 28 -6.38 -3.97 0.61
N ALA A 29 -6.13 -5.20 1.08
CA ALA A 29 -6.83 -5.82 2.19
C ALA A 29 -6.29 -5.28 3.52
N THR A 30 -7.12 -5.34 4.56
CA THR A 30 -6.80 -4.81 5.89
C THR A 30 -7.27 -5.77 6.99
N GLY A 31 -6.90 -5.49 8.23
CA GLY A 31 -7.29 -6.26 9.39
C GLY A 31 -6.78 -5.62 10.67
N PRO A 32 -6.90 -6.28 11.84
CA PRO A 32 -6.63 -5.68 13.14
C PRO A 32 -5.20 -5.13 13.31
N GLU A 33 -4.23 -5.67 12.57
CA GLU A 33 -2.83 -5.27 12.63
C GLU A 33 -2.52 -4.03 11.79
N ASP A 34 -3.36 -3.72 10.81
CA ASP A 34 -3.19 -2.59 9.89
C ASP A 34 -3.81 -1.31 10.47
N LEU A 35 -3.10 -0.71 11.43
CA LEU A 35 -3.51 0.56 12.05
C LEU A 35 -3.52 1.74 11.07
N GLY A 36 -2.86 1.60 9.91
CA GLY A 36 -2.79 2.61 8.86
C GLY A 36 -3.95 2.56 7.87
N TRP A 37 -4.73 1.47 7.85
CA TRP A 37 -5.84 1.25 6.93
C TRP A 37 -5.42 1.43 5.47
N HIS A 38 -4.47 0.61 5.00
CA HIS A 38 -3.96 0.61 3.63
C HIS A 38 -4.97 0.00 2.62
N THR A 39 -6.20 0.52 2.62
CA THR A 39 -7.37 0.01 1.88
C THR A 39 -7.61 0.69 0.53
N ILE A 40 -6.77 1.65 0.16
CA ILE A 40 -6.88 2.42 -1.09
C ILE A 40 -5.80 1.97 -2.07
N CYS A 41 -6.23 1.34 -3.17
CA CYS A 41 -5.36 1.09 -4.31
C CYS A 41 -5.34 2.34 -5.21
N ALA A 42 -4.16 2.92 -5.42
CA ALA A 42 -4.00 4.18 -6.15
C ALA A 42 -2.80 4.15 -7.12
N VAL A 43 -2.93 4.88 -8.22
CA VAL A 43 -1.81 5.16 -9.13
C VAL A 43 -1.04 6.37 -8.62
N MET A 44 0.25 6.20 -8.38
CA MET A 44 1.08 7.27 -7.82
C MET A 44 1.42 8.31 -8.87
N THR A 45 1.32 9.59 -8.50
CA THR A 45 1.81 10.72 -9.29
C THR A 45 2.95 11.43 -8.55
N THR A 46 3.77 12.18 -9.29
CA THR A 46 4.88 12.95 -8.72
C THR A 46 4.39 13.96 -7.68
N GLU A 47 3.26 14.62 -7.93
CA GLU A 47 2.66 15.63 -7.05
C GLU A 47 2.16 14.99 -5.75
N PHE A 48 1.50 13.83 -5.85
CA PHE A 48 1.06 13.09 -4.68
C PHE A 48 2.25 12.65 -3.84
N LEU A 49 3.30 12.08 -4.45
CA LEU A 49 4.50 11.65 -3.75
C LEU A 49 5.22 12.83 -3.07
N ALA A 50 5.32 13.98 -3.74
CA ALA A 50 5.91 15.19 -3.17
C ALA A 50 5.10 15.71 -1.98
N HIS A 51 3.76 15.71 -2.08
CA HIS A 51 2.88 16.06 -0.98
C HIS A 51 3.00 15.08 0.19
N GLN A 52 2.95 13.77 -0.05
CA GLN A 52 3.08 12.76 1.02
C GLN A 52 4.42 12.91 1.77
N ARG A 53 5.51 13.16 1.04
CA ARG A 53 6.81 13.46 1.65
C ARG A 53 6.77 14.72 2.52
N SER A 54 6.08 15.80 2.10
CA SER A 54 6.02 17.04 2.88
C SER A 54 5.23 16.91 4.19
N VAL A 55 4.31 15.96 4.26
CA VAL A 55 3.52 15.65 5.48
C VAL A 55 4.08 14.48 6.32
N GLY A 56 5.31 14.03 6.01
CA GLY A 56 6.02 13.00 6.80
C GLY A 56 5.77 11.55 6.36
N ASN A 57 5.09 11.33 5.23
CA ASN A 57 4.84 10.01 4.62
C ASN A 57 5.68 9.81 3.36
N ASP A 58 7.01 9.77 3.49
CA ASP A 58 7.89 9.62 2.32
C ASP A 58 7.86 8.20 1.74
N LEU A 59 7.11 8.04 0.65
CA LEU A 59 6.99 6.80 -0.13
C LEU A 59 7.98 6.73 -1.31
N SER A 60 8.83 7.75 -1.50
CA SER A 60 9.71 7.87 -2.67
C SER A 60 11.12 7.33 -2.42
N ILE A 61 11.59 7.35 -1.17
CA ILE A 61 12.90 6.82 -0.80
C ILE A 61 12.83 5.30 -0.69
N ALA A 62 13.61 4.60 -1.52
CA ALA A 62 13.75 3.14 -1.44
C ALA A 62 14.29 2.74 -0.06
N ARG A 63 13.52 1.90 0.66
CA ARG A 63 13.94 1.32 1.94
C ARG A 63 14.17 -0.18 1.74
N PRO A 64 15.43 -0.66 1.78
CA PRO A 64 15.67 -2.08 1.73
C PRO A 64 15.05 -2.77 2.96
N PRO A 65 14.63 -4.04 2.83
CA PRO A 65 14.15 -4.83 3.95
C PRO A 65 15.16 -4.80 5.10
N ARG A 66 14.64 -4.86 6.34
CA ARG A 66 15.44 -4.71 7.56
C ARG A 66 16.65 -5.66 7.59
N TRP A 67 16.52 -6.84 7.01
CA TRP A 67 17.56 -7.88 6.96
C TRP A 67 18.73 -7.56 6.02
N LEU A 68 18.63 -6.52 5.18
CA LEU A 68 19.72 -6.03 4.32
C LEU A 68 20.47 -4.83 4.94
N ARG A 69 20.09 -4.40 6.14
CA ARG A 69 20.82 -3.35 6.86
C ARG A 69 21.92 -4.02 7.72
N PRO A 70 23.17 -3.52 7.69
CA PRO A 70 24.25 -4.02 8.54
C PRO A 70 23.90 -4.02 10.02
#